data_AF-A0A847WD84-F1
#
_entry.id   AF-A0A847WD84-F1
#
_cell.length_a   1.000
_cell.length_b   1.000
_cell.length_c   1.000
_cell.angle_alpha   90.00
_cell.angle_beta   90.00
_cell.angle_gamma   90.00
#
_symmetry.space_group_name_H-M   'P 1'
#
loop_
_entity.id
_entity.type
_entity.pdbx_description
1 polymer ?
#
loop_
_entity_poly.entity_id
_entity_poly.type
_entity_poly.pdbx_seq_one_letter_code
_entity_poly.pdbx_strand_id
1 'polypeptide(L)'
;MFGTNRQFSLDRLPFSREGAFLSVYEDNKDNNLYLTICRGNGVMLDRASLMKLTPCCEDGDLKYTYDCDGAKLIVLTKRGTVEFTYEDPQIMRVRTTGISLRIDYEPQMHEGAAERDWGEVEVAFSDLGKLLFKQISGKMTNTVAWYFREVRPYPFEILLSPG
;
A
#
# COMPACT_ATOMS: atom_id res chain seq x y z
N MET A 1 -8.76 0.36 -38.83
CA MET A 1 -9.84 -0.34 -38.11
C MET A 1 -9.23 -1.54 -37.42
N PHE A 2 -9.00 -1.44 -36.11
CA PHE A 2 -9.01 -2.54 -35.12
C PHE A 2 -8.84 -1.90 -33.74
N GLY A 3 -9.98 -1.63 -33.09
CA GLY A 3 -10.07 -1.46 -31.65
C GLY A 3 -10.56 -2.77 -31.04
N THR A 4 -10.09 -3.10 -29.84
CA THR A 4 -10.58 -4.25 -29.07
C THR A 4 -11.30 -3.76 -27.82
N ASN A 5 -12.53 -4.24 -27.59
CA ASN A 5 -13.34 -3.96 -26.40
C ASN A 5 -12.86 -4.80 -25.18
N ARG A 6 -11.59 -4.69 -24.80
CA ARG A 6 -11.07 -5.30 -23.55
C ARG A 6 -10.62 -4.20 -22.58
N GLN A 7 -11.20 -4.21 -21.39
CA GLN A 7 -10.73 -3.45 -20.22
C GLN A 7 -9.38 -4.04 -19.77
N PHE A 8 -8.47 -3.19 -19.32
CA PHE A 8 -7.01 -3.35 -19.19
C PHE A 8 -6.47 -4.72 -18.67
N SER A 9 -5.28 -5.12 -19.15
CA SER A 9 -4.50 -6.30 -18.70
C SER A 9 -3.38 -5.85 -17.76
N LEU A 10 -3.18 -6.52 -16.62
CA LEU A 10 -2.35 -6.09 -15.48
C LEU A 10 -1.17 -7.04 -15.14
N ASP A 11 -0.44 -7.54 -16.14
CA ASP A 11 1.01 -7.74 -15.98
C ASP A 11 1.74 -6.37 -15.89
N ARG A 12 1.04 -5.30 -15.47
CA ARG A 12 1.26 -3.90 -15.82
C ARG A 12 0.98 -3.02 -14.61
N LEU A 13 1.97 -2.22 -14.25
CA LEU A 13 2.00 -1.19 -13.21
C LEU A 13 0.78 -0.24 -13.24
N PRO A 14 -0.25 -0.38 -12.37
CA PRO A 14 -1.42 0.50 -12.35
C PRO A 14 -1.16 1.94 -11.86
N PHE A 15 -0.08 2.21 -11.13
CA PHE A 15 0.14 3.54 -10.54
C PHE A 15 1.63 3.83 -10.27
N SER A 16 2.15 4.92 -10.85
CA SER A 16 3.46 5.52 -10.53
C SER A 16 3.46 6.98 -10.97
N ARG A 17 3.93 7.88 -10.10
CA ARG A 17 4.18 9.31 -10.40
C ARG A 17 5.67 9.49 -10.72
N GLU A 18 6.02 10.46 -11.56
CA GLU A 18 7.42 10.82 -11.82
C GLU A 18 8.16 11.11 -10.49
N GLY A 19 9.22 10.34 -10.20
CA GLY A 19 9.95 10.38 -8.93
C GLY A 19 9.29 9.62 -7.76
N ALA A 20 8.03 9.18 -7.90
CA ALA A 20 7.40 8.22 -6.99
C ALA A 20 7.81 6.81 -7.42
N PHE A 21 8.89 6.37 -6.79
CA PHE A 21 9.47 5.04 -6.87
C PHE A 21 8.61 3.98 -6.18
N LEU A 22 7.29 4.07 -6.30
CA LEU A 22 6.34 3.20 -5.66
C LEU A 22 5.34 2.71 -6.69
N SER A 23 4.98 1.45 -6.57
CA SER A 23 4.18 0.72 -7.54
C SER A 23 3.19 -0.14 -6.78
N VAL A 24 1.90 0.01 -7.06
CA VAL A 24 0.90 -0.97 -6.65
C VAL A 24 0.83 -2.01 -7.77
N TYR A 25 0.70 -3.29 -7.47
CA TYR A 25 0.43 -4.33 -8.47
C TYR A 25 -0.61 -5.31 -7.94
N GLU A 26 -1.28 -6.02 -8.85
CA GLU A 26 -2.24 -7.08 -8.51
C GLU A 26 -1.59 -8.45 -8.75
N ASP A 27 -1.66 -9.36 -7.78
CA ASP A 27 -1.26 -10.75 -8.00
C ASP A 27 -2.48 -11.56 -8.50
N ASN A 28 -2.38 -12.09 -9.71
CA ASN A 28 -3.41 -12.90 -10.34
C ASN A 28 -3.74 -14.20 -9.58
N LYS A 29 -2.87 -14.67 -8.70
CA LYS A 29 -3.08 -15.92 -7.94
C LYS A 29 -4.07 -15.73 -6.79
N ASP A 30 -3.98 -14.61 -6.08
CA ASP A 30 -4.76 -14.34 -4.89
C ASP A 30 -5.70 -13.12 -5.02
N ASN A 31 -5.63 -12.43 -6.16
CA ASN A 31 -6.35 -11.19 -6.49
C ASN A 31 -6.21 -10.13 -5.39
N ASN A 32 -5.04 -10.02 -4.77
CA ASN A 32 -4.73 -8.96 -3.81
C ASN A 32 -3.87 -7.87 -4.45
N LEU A 33 -4.02 -6.64 -3.93
CA LEU A 33 -3.16 -5.52 -4.27
C LEU A 33 -1.96 -5.53 -3.35
N TYR A 34 -0.80 -5.22 -3.92
CA TYR A 34 0.46 -5.18 -3.20
C TYR A 34 1.22 -3.90 -3.52
N LEU A 35 1.80 -3.30 -2.49
CA LEU A 35 2.67 -2.15 -2.58
C LEU A 35 4.13 -2.61 -2.67
N THR A 36 4.85 -2.09 -3.66
CA THR A 36 6.30 -2.18 -3.75
C THR A 36 6.93 -0.81 -3.87
N ILE A 37 8.15 -0.66 -3.34
CA ILE A 37 9.01 0.51 -3.54
C ILE A 37 10.19 0.10 -4.41
N CYS A 38 10.33 0.73 -5.58
CA CYS A 38 11.38 0.51 -6.57
C CYS A 38 12.15 1.81 -6.83
N ARG A 39 13.25 2.06 -6.09
CA ARG A 39 14.18 3.18 -6.38
C ARG A 39 15.33 2.72 -7.27
N GLY A 40 15.27 2.98 -8.58
CA GLY A 40 16.46 2.85 -9.44
C GLY A 40 16.21 2.76 -10.95
N ASN A 41 17.13 3.33 -11.72
CA ASN A 41 17.31 3.02 -13.14
C ASN A 41 18.11 1.71 -13.24
N GLY A 42 17.42 0.56 -13.22
CA GLY A 42 18.03 -0.70 -13.64
C GLY A 42 18.24 -1.79 -12.59
N VAL A 43 17.63 -1.72 -11.41
CA VAL A 43 17.58 -2.89 -10.52
C VAL A 43 16.15 -3.08 -10.04
N MET A 44 15.40 -3.96 -10.73
CA MET A 44 14.30 -4.66 -10.07
C MET A 44 14.94 -5.61 -9.06
N LEU A 45 15.09 -5.14 -7.82
CA LEU A 45 15.30 -6.07 -6.72
C LEU A 45 13.99 -6.86 -6.62
N ASP A 46 14.04 -8.16 -6.93
CA ASP A 46 12.98 -9.11 -6.60
C ASP A 46 12.79 -9.07 -5.09
N ARG A 47 11.88 -8.21 -4.62
CA ARG A 47 11.52 -8.13 -3.22
C ARG A 47 10.56 -9.26 -2.93
N ALA A 48 11.02 -10.20 -2.11
CA ALA A 48 10.17 -11.28 -1.63
C ALA A 48 9.00 -10.79 -0.76
N SER A 49 9.13 -9.62 -0.13
CA SER A 49 8.14 -9.09 0.82
C SER A 49 7.58 -7.75 0.37
N LEU A 50 6.29 -7.75 0.04
CA LEU A 50 5.52 -6.66 -0.55
C LEU A 50 4.35 -6.37 0.38
N MET A 51 3.96 -5.10 0.54
CA MET A 51 2.90 -4.77 1.51
C MET A 51 1.56 -5.14 0.90
N LYS A 52 0.84 -6.06 1.52
CA LYS A 52 -0.47 -6.48 1.05
C LYS A 52 -1.53 -5.48 1.47
N LEU A 53 -2.32 -4.99 0.53
CA LEU A 53 -3.43 -4.05 0.73
C LEU A 53 -4.75 -4.83 0.71
N THR A 54 -5.41 -4.94 1.86
CA THR A 54 -6.64 -5.72 2.02
C THR A 54 -7.78 -4.82 2.48
N PRO A 55 -8.75 -4.47 1.62
CA PRO A 55 -10.00 -3.83 2.04
C PRO A 55 -10.79 -4.78 2.94
N CYS A 56 -11.22 -4.32 4.11
CA CYS A 56 -11.88 -5.17 5.09
C CYS A 56 -12.97 -4.43 5.89
N CYS A 57 -13.75 -5.21 6.60
CA CYS A 57 -14.80 -4.76 7.52
C CYS A 57 -14.91 -5.74 8.69
N GLU A 58 -15.85 -5.53 9.62
CA GLU A 58 -16.09 -6.44 10.75
C GLU A 58 -16.36 -7.89 10.30
N ASP A 59 -17.00 -8.07 9.15
CA ASP A 59 -17.34 -9.37 8.57
C ASP A 59 -16.17 -10.04 7.83
N GLY A 60 -15.01 -9.37 7.75
CA GLY A 60 -13.80 -9.85 7.09
C GLY A 60 -13.42 -9.09 5.81
N ASP A 61 -12.63 -9.76 4.98
CA ASP A 61 -12.04 -9.19 3.77
C ASP A 61 -13.10 -8.98 2.67
N LEU A 62 -12.96 -7.88 1.93
CA LEU A 62 -13.92 -7.45 0.93
C LEU A 62 -13.38 -7.65 -0.48
N LYS A 63 -14.22 -8.22 -1.34
CA LYS A 63 -13.98 -8.18 -2.79
C LYS A 63 -14.01 -6.73 -3.27
N TYR A 64 -13.10 -6.40 -4.16
CA TYR A 64 -12.96 -5.05 -4.69
C TYR A 64 -12.74 -5.06 -6.21
N THR A 65 -12.96 -3.90 -6.80
CA THR A 65 -12.36 -3.49 -8.08
C THR A 65 -11.55 -2.23 -7.81
N TYR A 66 -10.83 -1.72 -8.80
CA TYR A 66 -10.14 -0.45 -8.63
C TYR A 66 -10.14 0.38 -9.91
N ASP A 67 -9.95 1.67 -9.72
CA ASP A 67 -9.74 2.66 -10.78
C ASP A 67 -8.52 3.50 -10.43
N CYS A 68 -7.75 3.90 -11.42
CA CYS A 68 -6.50 4.64 -11.22
C CYS A 68 -6.28 5.67 -12.33
N ASP A 69 -5.82 6.85 -11.92
CA ASP A 69 -5.34 7.91 -12.80
C ASP A 69 -3.93 8.36 -12.38
N GLY A 70 -3.39 9.40 -13.04
CA GLY A 70 -2.06 9.92 -12.72
C GLY A 70 -1.93 10.56 -11.33
N ALA A 71 -3.03 10.82 -10.63
CA ALA A 71 -3.06 11.48 -9.33
C ALA A 71 -3.44 10.52 -8.18
N LYS A 72 -4.24 9.48 -8.45
CA LYS A 72 -4.80 8.62 -7.39
C LYS A 72 -5.11 7.20 -7.83
N LEU A 73 -5.17 6.32 -6.84
CA LEU A 73 -5.75 4.97 -6.91
C LEU A 73 -6.99 4.92 -6.01
N ILE A 74 -8.11 4.43 -6.54
CA ILE A 74 -9.34 4.21 -5.80
C ILE A 74 -9.69 2.73 -5.82
N VAL A 75 -9.70 2.11 -4.65
CA VAL A 75 -10.22 0.75 -4.43
C VAL A 75 -11.69 0.84 -4.06
N LEU A 76 -12.53 0.14 -4.82
CA LEU A 76 -13.98 0.19 -4.77
C LEU A 76 -14.52 -1.14 -4.26
N THR A 77 -15.33 -1.11 -3.20
CA THR A 77 -16.08 -2.27 -2.71
C THR A 77 -17.57 -1.96 -2.76
N LYS A 78 -18.42 -2.97 -2.53
CA LYS A 78 -19.87 -2.75 -2.36
C LYS A 78 -20.23 -1.92 -1.13
N ARG A 79 -19.33 -1.82 -0.14
CA ARG A 79 -19.59 -1.20 1.17
C ARG A 79 -18.95 0.18 1.31
N GLY A 80 -18.01 0.52 0.43
CA GLY A 80 -17.17 1.68 0.63
C GLY A 80 -15.92 1.68 -0.23
N THR A 81 -15.04 2.63 0.02
CA THR A 81 -13.88 2.91 -0.84
C THR A 81 -12.62 3.16 -0.03
N VAL A 82 -11.48 2.88 -0.65
CA VAL A 82 -10.15 3.34 -0.21
C VAL A 82 -9.55 4.21 -1.31
N GLU A 83 -9.13 5.42 -1.01
CA GLU A 83 -8.43 6.31 -1.93
C GLU A 83 -6.99 6.52 -1.47
N PHE A 84 -6.04 6.30 -2.37
CA PHE A 84 -4.61 6.57 -2.19
C PHE A 84 -4.22 7.77 -3.07
N THR A 85 -3.57 8.75 -2.46
CA THR A 85 -2.99 9.93 -3.14
C THR A 85 -1.59 10.19 -2.62
N TYR A 86 -0.78 10.90 -3.41
CA TYR A 86 0.53 11.39 -2.94
C TYR A 86 0.47 12.88 -2.66
N GLU A 87 0.88 13.26 -1.46
CA GLU A 87 1.23 14.65 -1.16
C GLU A 87 2.63 14.98 -1.69
N ASP A 88 3.56 14.05 -1.47
CA ASP A 88 4.97 14.11 -1.86
C ASP A 88 5.44 12.69 -2.26
N PRO A 89 6.52 12.52 -3.06
CA PRO A 89 7.10 11.20 -3.33
C PRO A 89 7.33 10.29 -2.12
N GLN A 90 7.43 10.83 -0.89
CA GLN A 90 7.60 10.04 0.34
C GLN A 90 6.37 10.00 1.25
N ILE A 91 5.26 10.66 0.88
CA ILE A 91 4.08 10.78 1.74
C ILE A 91 2.84 10.28 1.00
N MET A 92 2.34 9.13 1.44
CA MET A 92 1.11 8.52 0.94
C MET A 92 -0.06 8.89 1.85
N ARG A 93 -1.05 9.55 1.26
CA ARG A 93 -2.31 9.90 1.90
C ARG A 93 -3.34 8.83 1.59
N VAL A 94 -3.95 8.27 2.65
CA VAL A 94 -4.96 7.22 2.53
C VAL A 94 -6.28 7.70 3.14
N ARG A 95 -7.36 7.57 2.39
CA ARG A 95 -8.72 7.83 2.87
C ARG A 95 -9.55 6.57 2.77
N THR A 96 -10.25 6.24 3.85
CA THR A 96 -11.20 5.15 3.87
C THR A 96 -12.61 5.69 4.12
N THR A 97 -13.59 5.14 3.41
CA THR A 97 -15.01 5.53 3.52
C THR A 97 -15.85 4.28 3.62
N GLY A 98 -16.56 4.07 4.73
CA GLY A 98 -17.48 2.94 4.95
C GLY A 98 -16.83 1.56 5.13
N ILE A 99 -15.52 1.45 4.94
CA ILE A 99 -14.71 0.22 5.09
C ILE A 99 -13.37 0.57 5.70
N SER A 100 -12.64 -0.43 6.20
CA SER A 100 -11.26 -0.30 6.64
C SER A 100 -10.29 -0.75 5.53
N LEU A 101 -9.04 -0.32 5.63
CA LEU A 101 -7.92 -0.89 4.90
C LEU A 101 -6.95 -1.54 5.90
N ARG A 102 -6.64 -2.81 5.70
CA ARG A 102 -5.52 -3.49 6.36
C ARG A 102 -4.30 -3.51 5.44
N ILE A 103 -3.15 -3.11 5.96
CA ILE A 103 -1.84 -3.20 5.29
C ILE A 103 -1.00 -4.20 6.06
N ASP A 104 -0.77 -5.37 5.48
CA ASP A 104 0.07 -6.41 6.07
C ASP A 104 1.49 -6.32 5.49
N TYR A 105 2.50 -6.36 6.35
CA TYR A 105 3.90 -6.31 5.92
C TYR A 105 4.81 -7.24 6.70
N GLU A 106 5.66 -7.95 5.97
CA GLU A 106 6.75 -8.74 6.52
C GLU A 106 8.09 -8.07 6.22
N PRO A 107 8.70 -7.37 7.19
CA PRO A 107 9.94 -6.64 6.95
C PRO A 107 11.12 -7.57 6.67
N GLN A 108 12.01 -7.12 5.80
CA GLN A 108 13.32 -7.72 5.60
C GLN A 108 14.33 -7.20 6.64
N MET A 109 15.52 -7.82 6.67
CA MET A 109 16.61 -7.36 7.53
C MET A 109 16.95 -5.89 7.22
N HIS A 110 17.18 -5.08 8.26
CA HIS A 110 17.48 -3.63 8.16
C HIS A 110 16.34 -2.73 7.69
N GLU A 111 15.14 -3.26 7.53
CA GLU A 111 13.94 -2.45 7.35
C GLU A 111 13.39 -2.02 8.69
N GLY A 112 12.50 -1.03 8.68
CA GLY A 112 11.89 -0.56 9.91
C GLY A 112 10.53 0.07 9.73
N ALA A 113 9.79 0.16 10.82
CA ALA A 113 8.58 0.94 10.88
C ALA A 113 8.50 1.62 12.23
N ALA A 114 7.87 2.80 12.26
CA ALA A 114 7.62 3.53 13.48
C ALA A 114 6.36 4.39 13.33
N GLU A 115 5.55 4.43 14.39
CA GLU A 115 4.54 5.47 14.54
C GLU A 115 5.25 6.82 14.72
N ARG A 116 4.78 7.84 13.98
CA ARG A 116 5.37 9.18 14.02
C ARG A 116 4.49 10.15 14.80
N ASP A 117 3.24 10.23 14.40
CA ASP A 117 2.19 11.05 14.98
C ASP A 117 0.85 10.33 14.88
N TRP A 118 -0.19 10.91 15.48
CA TRP A 118 -1.54 10.34 15.43
C TRP A 118 -2.04 10.25 13.97
N GLY A 119 -2.24 9.02 13.48
CA GLY A 119 -2.64 8.78 12.09
C GLY A 119 -1.47 8.66 11.11
N GLU A 120 -0.24 8.52 11.59
CA GLU A 120 0.98 8.45 10.77
C GLU A 120 1.89 7.28 11.14
N VAL A 121 2.22 6.45 10.13
CA VAL A 121 3.20 5.37 10.26
C VAL A 121 4.24 5.52 9.17
N GLU A 122 5.51 5.65 9.56
CA GLU A 122 6.64 5.63 8.64
C GLU A 122 7.18 4.21 8.51
N VAL A 123 7.43 3.77 7.28
CA VAL A 123 8.12 2.51 6.98
C VAL A 123 9.38 2.81 6.17
N ALA A 124 10.51 2.30 6.63
CA ALA A 124 11.82 2.36 6.00
C ALA A 124 12.15 1.00 5.35
N PHE A 125 12.58 1.05 4.10
CA PHE A 125 12.81 -0.10 3.22
C PHE A 125 14.30 -0.24 2.91
N SER A 126 15.15 -0.12 3.94
CA SER A 126 16.60 -0.12 3.81
C SER A 126 17.07 0.93 2.78
N ASP A 127 17.90 0.54 1.82
CA ASP A 127 18.46 1.41 0.77
C ASP A 127 17.41 1.97 -0.21
N LEU A 128 16.18 1.45 -0.19
CA LEU A 128 15.07 1.94 -1.04
C LEU A 128 14.38 3.17 -0.47
N GLY A 129 14.81 3.63 0.71
CA GLY A 129 14.30 4.83 1.37
C GLY A 129 13.09 4.54 2.24
N LYS A 130 12.21 5.53 2.39
CA LYS A 130 11.11 5.50 3.36
C LYS A 130 9.82 6.04 2.76
N LEU A 131 8.70 5.59 3.33
CA LEU A 131 7.35 6.03 3.01
C LEU A 131 6.61 6.33 4.30
N LEU A 132 5.97 7.49 4.36
CA LEU A 132 5.05 7.87 5.42
C LEU A 132 3.62 7.62 4.97
N PHE A 133 2.93 6.70 5.64
CA PHE A 133 1.49 6.53 5.51
C PHE A 133 0.78 7.52 6.41
N LYS A 134 -0.13 8.30 5.86
CA LYS A 134 -0.88 9.32 6.58
C LYS A 134 -2.37 9.21 6.27
N GLN A 135 -3.16 8.94 7.29
CA GLN A 135 -4.61 8.88 7.11
C GLN A 135 -5.20 10.29 6.94
N ILE A 136 -6.15 10.45 6.02
CA ILE A 136 -6.85 11.72 5.81
C ILE A 136 -7.93 11.93 6.87
N SER A 137 -8.67 10.87 7.21
CA SER A 137 -9.79 10.91 8.15
C SER A 137 -10.01 9.53 8.76
N GLY A 138 -10.47 9.49 10.01
CA GLY A 138 -10.72 8.27 10.76
C GLY A 138 -9.59 7.94 11.73
N LYS A 139 -9.39 6.65 11.98
CA LYS A 139 -8.44 6.15 12.98
C LYS A 139 -7.43 5.20 12.35
N MET A 140 -6.15 5.43 12.62
CA MET A 140 -5.07 4.51 12.29
C MET A 140 -4.64 3.77 13.55
N THR A 141 -4.51 2.45 13.46
CA THR A 141 -3.89 1.61 14.48
C THR A 141 -2.84 0.74 13.82
N ASN A 142 -1.80 0.35 14.55
CA ASN A 142 -0.75 -0.49 14.03
C ASN A 142 -0.21 -1.45 15.09
N THR A 143 0.43 -2.53 14.65
CA THR A 143 1.09 -3.52 15.52
C THR A 143 2.62 -3.45 15.44
N VAL A 144 3.15 -2.31 14.97
CA VAL A 144 4.59 -2.15 14.74
C VAL A 144 5.36 -2.33 16.05
N ALA A 145 6.25 -3.32 16.05
CA ALA A 145 7.13 -3.61 17.18
C ALA A 145 8.53 -3.99 16.68
N TRP A 146 9.56 -3.33 17.20
CA TRP A 146 10.95 -3.58 16.81
C TRP A 146 11.50 -4.85 17.47
N TYR A 147 12.16 -5.71 16.70
CA TYR A 147 12.85 -6.87 17.22
C TYR A 147 14.38 -6.71 17.10
N PHE A 148 14.99 -6.23 18.19
CA PHE A 148 16.42 -5.90 18.24
C PHE A 148 17.35 -7.08 17.92
N ARG A 149 16.92 -8.33 18.14
CA ARG A 149 17.71 -9.52 17.87
C ARG A 149 17.82 -9.84 16.37
N GLU A 150 16.82 -9.48 15.58
CA GLU A 150 16.80 -9.72 14.14
C GLU A 150 17.08 -8.44 13.33
N VAL A 151 17.28 -7.29 14.01
CA VAL A 151 17.55 -6.00 13.37
C VAL A 151 16.47 -5.64 12.34
N ARG A 152 15.21 -5.96 12.67
CA ARG A 152 14.00 -5.67 11.89
C ARG A 152 12.76 -5.66 12.81
N PRO A 153 11.62 -5.10 12.40
CA PRO A 153 10.35 -5.31 13.08
C PRO A 153 9.84 -6.73 12.88
N TYR A 154 8.97 -7.18 13.80
CA TYR A 154 8.10 -8.34 13.52
C TYR A 154 7.19 -8.04 12.32
N PRO A 155 6.64 -9.07 11.64
CA PRO A 155 5.52 -8.87 10.74
C PRO A 155 4.43 -8.02 11.43
N PHE A 156 3.97 -6.99 10.75
CA PHE A 156 3.07 -6.01 11.34
C PHE A 156 1.93 -5.65 10.41
N GLU A 157 0.91 -5.06 11.03
CA GLU A 157 -0.30 -4.58 10.41
C GLU A 157 -0.43 -3.07 10.62
N ILE A 158 -0.87 -2.35 9.59
CA ILE A 158 -1.45 -1.01 9.71
C ILE A 158 -2.92 -1.10 9.33
N LEU A 159 -3.81 -0.78 10.26
CA LEU A 159 -5.25 -0.75 10.05
C LEU A 159 -5.73 0.70 10.00
N LEU A 160 -6.35 1.08 8.88
CA LEU A 160 -6.96 2.39 8.69
C LEU A 160 -8.47 2.23 8.67
N SER A 161 -9.14 2.70 9.72
CA SER A 161 -10.59 2.62 9.88
C SER A 161 -11.27 3.94 9.51
N PRO A 162 -12.47 3.90 8.92
CA PRO A 162 -13.20 5.11 8.57
C PRO A 162 -13.55 5.90 9.84
N GLY A 163 -13.70 7.22 9.70
CA GLY A 163 -14.10 8.13 10.78
C GLY A 163 -15.60 8.19 11.00
#